data_AF-A0AAD5BK18-F1
#
_entry.id   AF-A0AAD5BK18-F1
#
_cell.length_a   1.000
_cell.length_b   1.000
_cell.length_c   1.000
_cell.angle_alpha   90.00
_cell.angle_beta   90.00
_cell.angle_gamma   90.00
#
_symmetry.space_group_name_H-M   'P 1'
#
loop_
_entity.id
_entity.type
_entity.pdbx_description
1 polymer ?
#
loop_
_entity_poly.entity_id
_entity_poly.type
_entity_poly.pdbx_seq_one_letter_code
_entity_poly.pdbx_strand_id
1 'polypeptide(L)'
;HGQGVPIAVRHIESMIRMSEAHARMHLRQNVIQEDVDMAIRVLLDSFISTQKFGVQKALQKSFKKYMTFKKDFNGIVLHLLNQLVKEALRFEEIVSGSRKNVTHVDVKMDDLQNKALDYGITDLKPFFISSAFKSGNFVLDEERRVIRHDL
;
A
#
# COMPACT_ATOMS: atom_id res chain seq x y z
N HIS A 1 -6.35 19.11 -24.27
CA HIS A 1 -6.12 20.10 -23.19
C HIS A 1 -7.26 20.07 -22.17
N GLY A 2 -7.46 18.95 -21.47
CA GLY A 2 -8.43 18.90 -20.37
C GLY A 2 -7.74 19.29 -19.08
N GLN A 3 -7.65 20.59 -18.80
CA GLN A 3 -7.19 21.07 -17.49
C GLN A 3 -8.21 20.59 -16.45
N GLY A 4 -7.76 19.75 -15.50
CA GLY A 4 -8.58 19.35 -14.36
C GLY A 4 -9.04 20.59 -13.60
N VAL A 5 -10.26 20.56 -13.08
CA VAL A 5 -10.84 21.70 -12.35
C VAL A 5 -9.91 22.05 -11.19
N PRO A 6 -9.40 23.29 -11.09
CA PRO A 6 -8.45 23.66 -10.03
C PRO A 6 -9.10 23.55 -8.65
N ILE A 7 -8.26 23.41 -7.62
CA ILE A 7 -8.70 23.41 -6.23
C ILE A 7 -9.40 24.74 -5.92
N ALA A 8 -10.66 24.67 -5.50
CA ALA A 8 -11.47 25.84 -5.17
C ALA A 8 -11.47 26.13 -3.66
N VAL A 9 -11.94 27.31 -3.25
CA VAL A 9 -12.03 27.74 -1.84
C VAL A 9 -12.77 26.71 -0.98
N ARG A 10 -13.88 26.14 -1.49
CA ARG A 10 -14.64 25.07 -0.82
C ARG A 10 -13.82 23.82 -0.46
N HIS A 11 -12.75 23.51 -1.21
CA HIS A 11 -11.85 22.39 -0.92
C HIS A 11 -10.93 22.74 0.27
N ILE A 12 -10.47 23.99 0.35
CA ILE A 12 -9.66 24.50 1.48
C ILE A 12 -10.50 24.48 2.76
N GLU A 13 -11.74 24.97 2.70
CA GLU A 13 -12.67 24.90 3.83
C GLU A 13 -12.92 23.45 4.29
N SER A 14 -13.05 22.53 3.35
CA SER A 14 -13.22 21.10 3.65
C SER A 14 -11.96 20.52 4.32
N MET A 15 -10.78 20.93 3.87
CA MET A 15 -9.51 20.51 4.46
C MET A 15 -9.33 21.00 5.90
N ILE A 16 -9.75 22.25 6.20
CA ILE A 16 -9.76 22.79 7.57
C ILE A 16 -10.69 21.95 8.46
N ARG A 17 -11.94 21.73 8.02
CA ARG A 17 -12.91 20.90 8.78
C ARG A 17 -12.41 19.48 9.04
N MET A 18 -11.79 18.84 8.04
CA MET A 18 -11.21 17.49 8.20
C MET A 18 -10.04 17.47 9.18
N SER A 19 -9.20 18.52 9.18
CA SER A 19 -8.07 18.64 10.12
C SER A 19 -8.57 18.78 11.57
N GLU A 20 -9.57 19.64 11.79
CA GLU A 20 -10.20 19.80 13.10
C GLU A 20 -10.90 18.52 13.57
N ALA A 21 -11.60 17.83 12.67
CA ALA A 21 -12.25 16.55 12.98
C ALA A 21 -11.22 15.50 13.41
N HIS A 22 -10.08 15.40 12.72
CA HIS A 22 -9.01 14.47 13.06
C HIS A 22 -8.39 14.77 14.43
N ALA A 23 -8.18 16.05 14.76
CA ALA A 23 -7.73 16.47 16.10
C ALA A 23 -8.74 16.06 17.19
N ARG A 24 -10.04 16.31 16.95
CA ARG A 24 -11.13 15.95 17.89
C ARG A 24 -11.27 14.44 18.08
N MET A 25 -11.07 13.63 17.05
CA MET A 25 -11.04 12.15 17.16
C MET A 25 -9.93 11.67 18.10
N HIS A 26 -8.82 12.40 18.17
CA HIS A 26 -7.72 12.17 19.11
C HIS A 26 -7.88 12.91 20.43
N LEU A 27 -9.08 13.46 20.72
CA LEU A 27 -9.39 14.25 21.91
C LEU A 27 -8.48 15.49 22.08
N ARG A 28 -7.91 16.00 20.99
CA ARG A 28 -7.09 17.22 20.97
C ARG A 28 -7.92 18.43 20.57
N GLN A 29 -7.67 19.55 21.25
CA GLN A 29 -8.28 20.85 20.92
C GLN A 29 -7.54 21.59 19.80
N ASN A 30 -6.23 21.36 19.69
CA ASN A 30 -5.38 22.02 18.71
C ASN A 30 -5.02 21.07 17.57
N VAL A 31 -5.10 21.60 16.35
CA VAL A 31 -4.67 20.96 15.11
C VAL A 31 -3.14 20.95 15.07
N ILE A 32 -2.56 19.80 14.74
CA ILE A 32 -1.11 19.64 14.49
C ILE A 32 -0.87 19.33 13.02
N GLN A 33 0.39 19.39 12.57
CA GLN A 33 0.77 19.12 11.17
C GLN A 33 0.24 17.77 10.65
N GLU A 34 0.22 16.74 11.50
CA GLU A 34 -0.32 15.42 11.16
C GLU A 34 -1.79 15.46 10.73
N ASP A 35 -2.61 16.29 11.38
CA ASP A 35 -4.04 16.41 11.05
C ASP A 35 -4.23 17.04 9.67
N VAL A 36 -3.39 18.03 9.37
CA VAL A 36 -3.37 18.71 8.07
C VAL A 36 -2.91 17.75 6.98
N ASP A 37 -1.85 16.97 7.24
CA ASP A 37 -1.35 15.97 6.29
C ASP A 37 -2.41 14.88 6.01
N MET A 38 -3.16 14.46 7.04
CA MET A 38 -4.31 13.57 6.89
C MET A 38 -5.39 14.20 6.01
N ALA A 39 -5.78 15.45 6.29
CA ALA A 39 -6.82 16.15 5.53
C ALA A 39 -6.43 16.35 4.06
N ILE A 40 -5.17 16.70 3.79
CA ILE A 40 -4.62 16.79 2.43
C ILE A 40 -4.73 15.43 1.74
N ARG A 41 -4.35 14.34 2.42
CA ARG A 41 -4.44 12.98 1.85
C ARG A 41 -5.86 12.62 1.43
N VAL A 42 -6.85 12.84 2.31
CA VAL A 42 -8.26 12.53 2.04
C VAL A 42 -8.81 13.39 0.90
N LEU A 43 -8.50 14.68 0.90
CA LEU A 43 -8.90 15.59 -0.17
C LEU A 43 -8.33 15.14 -1.52
N LEU A 44 -7.03 14.83 -1.57
CA LEU A 44 -6.35 14.41 -2.80
C LEU A 44 -6.89 13.08 -3.32
N ASP A 45 -7.16 12.11 -2.45
CA ASP A 45 -7.69 10.80 -2.86
C ASP A 45 -9.08 10.94 -3.49
N SER A 46 -9.97 11.72 -2.85
CA SER A 46 -11.29 12.05 -3.39
C SER A 46 -11.17 12.85 -4.70
N PHE A 47 -10.30 13.85 -4.76
CA PHE A 47 -10.14 14.69 -5.95
C PHE A 47 -9.58 13.90 -7.14
N ILE A 48 -8.50 13.13 -6.93
CA ILE A 48 -7.84 12.33 -7.97
C ILE A 48 -8.82 11.29 -8.52
N SER A 49 -9.56 10.56 -7.68
CA SER A 49 -10.48 9.51 -8.16
C SER A 49 -11.54 10.01 -9.15
N THR A 50 -11.90 11.31 -9.11
CA THR A 50 -12.86 11.93 -10.04
C THR A 50 -12.25 12.42 -11.36
N GLN A 51 -10.92 12.41 -11.51
CA GLN A 51 -10.26 12.90 -12.73
C GLN A 51 -10.16 11.83 -13.82
N LYS A 52 -9.91 12.24 -15.07
CA LYS A 52 -9.61 11.32 -16.17
C LYS A 52 -8.30 10.59 -15.92
N PHE A 53 -8.20 9.32 -16.32
CA PHE A 53 -7.04 8.43 -16.06
C PHE A 53 -5.66 9.07 -16.33
N GLY A 54 -5.49 9.79 -17.44
CA GLY A 54 -4.23 10.47 -17.75
C GLY A 54 -3.88 11.57 -16.73
N VAL A 55 -4.88 12.33 -16.29
CA VAL A 55 -4.74 13.37 -15.25
C VAL A 55 -4.56 12.72 -13.88
N GLN A 56 -5.25 11.62 -13.59
CA GLN A 56 -5.08 10.86 -12.35
C GLN A 56 -3.62 10.44 -12.16
N LYS A 57 -3.03 9.79 -13.17
CA LYS A 57 -1.62 9.37 -13.11
C LYS A 57 -0.67 10.55 -12.91
N ALA A 58 -0.92 11.67 -13.59
CA ALA A 58 -0.11 12.87 -13.42
C ALA A 58 -0.22 13.45 -12.00
N LEU A 59 -1.43 13.57 -11.46
CA LEU A 59 -1.66 14.09 -10.11
C LEU A 59 -1.12 13.16 -9.02
N GLN A 60 -1.32 11.84 -9.14
CA GLN A 60 -0.75 10.84 -8.22
C GLN A 60 0.77 10.95 -8.16
N LYS A 61 1.42 11.15 -9.32
CA LYS A 61 2.87 11.34 -9.39
C LYS A 61 3.31 12.64 -8.70
N SER A 62 2.63 13.76 -8.97
CA SER A 62 2.96 15.06 -8.39
C SER A 62 2.71 15.15 -6.89
N PHE A 63 1.69 14.46 -6.38
CA PHE A 63 1.29 14.52 -4.97
C PHE A 63 1.63 13.25 -4.18
N LYS A 64 2.51 12.38 -4.70
CA LYS A 64 2.89 11.10 -4.09
C LYS A 64 3.24 11.23 -2.60
N LYS A 65 3.99 12.26 -2.21
CA LYS A 65 4.40 12.53 -0.81
C LYS A 65 3.20 12.57 0.16
N TYR A 66 2.11 13.20 -0.24
CA TYR A 66 0.93 13.38 0.61
C TYR A 66 0.01 12.15 0.59
N MET A 67 0.03 11.38 -0.50
CA MET A 67 -0.73 10.13 -0.61
C MET A 67 -0.13 8.98 0.22
N THR A 68 1.19 8.98 0.42
CA THR A 68 1.91 7.93 1.14
C THR A 68 2.00 8.18 2.66
N PHE A 69 1.52 9.32 3.14
CA PHE A 69 1.59 9.69 4.56
C PHE A 69 0.85 8.67 5.44
N LYS A 70 1.55 8.14 6.46
CA LYS A 70 1.07 7.15 7.45
C LYS A 70 0.43 5.86 6.91
N LYS A 71 0.60 5.53 5.63
CA LYS A 71 0.26 4.17 5.16
C LYS A 71 1.35 3.22 5.63
N ASP A 72 0.99 2.23 6.45
CA ASP A 72 1.87 1.10 6.75
C ASP A 72 1.91 0.15 5.55
N PHE A 73 2.60 0.59 4.50
CA PHE A 73 2.74 -0.20 3.28
C PHE A 73 3.44 -1.52 3.55
N ASN A 74 4.44 -1.52 4.43
CA ASN A 74 5.22 -2.72 4.70
C ASN A 74 4.38 -3.76 5.46
N GLY A 75 3.61 -3.35 6.47
CA GLY A 75 2.70 -4.24 7.18
C GLY A 75 1.61 -4.82 6.29
N ILE A 76 1.02 -4.00 5.40
CA ILE A 76 0.02 -4.47 4.44
C ILE A 76 0.64 -5.48 3.47
N VAL A 77 1.77 -5.15 2.85
CA VAL A 77 2.43 -6.05 1.88
C VAL A 77 2.89 -7.34 2.57
N LEU A 78 3.40 -7.27 3.80
CA LEU A 78 3.75 -8.45 4.60
C LEU A 78 2.53 -9.34 4.86
N HIS A 79 1.38 -8.74 5.19
CA HIS A 79 0.15 -9.48 5.40
C HIS A 79 -0.29 -10.21 4.12
N LEU A 80 -0.26 -9.53 2.97
CA LEU A 80 -0.60 -10.12 1.67
C LEU A 80 0.35 -11.25 1.28
N LEU A 81 1.66 -11.07 1.52
CA LEU A 81 2.66 -12.10 1.27
C LEU A 81 2.41 -13.33 2.16
N ASN A 82 2.14 -13.13 3.44
CA ASN A 82 1.81 -14.21 4.37
C ASN A 82 0.53 -14.97 3.96
N GLN A 83 -0.45 -14.28 3.40
CA GLN A 83 -1.64 -14.94 2.84
C GLN A 83 -1.28 -15.81 1.63
N LEU A 84 -0.48 -15.31 0.70
CA LEU A 84 -0.02 -16.06 -0.47
C LEU A 84 0.82 -17.29 -0.08
N VAL A 85 1.69 -17.16 0.91
CA VAL A 85 2.47 -18.30 1.45
C VAL A 85 1.55 -19.38 2.02
N LYS A 86 0.54 -19.00 2.80
CA LYS A 86 -0.45 -19.96 3.35
C LYS A 86 -1.26 -20.65 2.27
N GLU A 87 -1.62 -19.93 1.22
CA GLU A 87 -2.31 -20.49 0.04
C GLU A 87 -1.41 -21.51 -0.67
N ALA A 88 -0.14 -21.17 -0.88
CA ALA A 88 0.84 -22.06 -1.52
C ALA A 88 1.17 -23.30 -0.67
N LEU A 89 1.30 -23.16 0.65
CA LEU A 89 1.47 -24.29 1.58
C LEU A 89 0.31 -25.29 1.50
N ARG A 90 -0.93 -24.79 1.54
CA ARG A 90 -2.13 -25.64 1.44
C ARG A 90 -2.18 -26.36 0.09
N PHE A 91 -1.79 -25.69 -0.99
CA PHE A 91 -1.73 -26.30 -2.31
C PHE A 91 -0.70 -27.43 -2.36
N GLU A 92 0.51 -27.20 -1.84
CA GLU A 92 1.56 -28.21 -1.76
C GLU A 92 1.15 -29.41 -0.90
N GLU A 93 0.47 -29.21 0.23
CA GLU A 93 -0.04 -30.30 1.07
C GLU A 93 -1.05 -31.20 0.32
N ILE A 94 -1.95 -30.58 -0.46
CA ILE A 94 -2.96 -31.31 -1.26
C ILE A 94 -2.29 -32.08 -2.41
N VAL A 95 -1.32 -31.47 -3.10
CA VAL A 95 -0.70 -32.04 -4.30
C VAL A 95 0.35 -33.09 -3.98
N SER A 96 1.21 -32.84 -2.99
CA SER A 96 2.34 -33.71 -2.68
C SER A 96 1.99 -34.88 -1.74
N GLY A 97 0.85 -34.80 -1.05
CA GLY A 97 0.51 -35.69 0.06
C GLY A 97 1.46 -35.48 1.24
N SER A 98 1.01 -35.74 2.47
CA SER A 98 1.66 -35.37 3.75
C SER A 98 3.06 -36.00 4.03
N ARG A 99 3.85 -36.40 3.03
CA ARG A 99 5.12 -37.13 3.15
C ARG A 99 6.36 -36.40 2.65
N LYS A 100 6.25 -35.16 2.14
CA LYS A 100 7.43 -34.33 1.89
C LYS A 100 7.56 -33.28 2.99
N ASN A 101 8.70 -33.29 3.69
CA ASN A 101 9.13 -32.16 4.50
C ASN A 101 9.33 -30.99 3.54
N VAL A 102 8.31 -30.14 3.38
CA VAL A 102 8.43 -28.90 2.62
C VAL A 102 9.44 -28.05 3.38
N THR A 103 10.57 -27.76 2.76
CA THR A 103 11.65 -26.95 3.35
C THR A 103 11.51 -25.48 3.00
N HIS A 104 10.80 -25.17 1.92
CA HIS A 104 10.60 -23.83 1.42
C HIS A 104 9.34 -23.76 0.53
N VAL A 105 8.81 -22.55 0.39
CA VAL A 105 7.68 -22.23 -0.49
C VAL A 105 8.05 -21.06 -1.38
N ASP A 106 7.79 -21.21 -2.67
CA ASP A 106 8.05 -20.15 -3.65
C ASP A 106 6.73 -19.46 -4.02
N VAL A 107 6.66 -18.14 -3.82
CA VAL A 107 5.53 -17.28 -4.21
C VAL A 107 5.94 -16.41 -5.39
N LYS A 108 5.11 -16.31 -6.43
CA LYS A 108 5.41 -15.45 -7.57
C LYS A 108 5.30 -13.98 -7.19
N MET A 109 6.28 -13.18 -7.63
CA MET A 109 6.26 -11.73 -7.43
C MET A 109 5.02 -11.09 -8.07
N ASP A 110 4.59 -11.59 -9.23
CA ASP A 110 3.44 -11.04 -9.96
C ASP A 110 2.14 -11.19 -9.16
N ASP A 111 1.98 -12.27 -8.40
CA ASP A 111 0.80 -12.49 -7.55
C ASP A 111 0.76 -11.48 -6.39
N LEU A 112 1.91 -11.22 -5.76
CA LEU A 112 2.04 -10.18 -4.74
C LEU A 112 1.79 -8.79 -5.33
N GLN A 113 2.33 -8.51 -6.52
CA GLN A 113 2.16 -7.22 -7.19
C GLN A 113 0.70 -6.96 -7.57
N ASN A 114 0.01 -7.98 -8.07
CA ASN A 114 -1.42 -7.90 -8.39
C ASN A 114 -2.26 -7.66 -7.12
N LYS A 115 -2.05 -8.44 -6.05
CA LYS A 115 -2.76 -8.22 -4.78
C LYS A 115 -2.44 -6.86 -4.16
N ALA A 116 -1.20 -6.38 -4.27
CA ALA A 116 -0.80 -5.08 -3.74
C ALA A 116 -1.41 -3.89 -4.50
N LEU A 117 -1.70 -4.07 -5.80
CA LEU A 117 -2.32 -3.05 -6.64
C LEU A 117 -3.73 -2.68 -6.14
N ASP A 118 -4.49 -3.66 -5.62
CA ASP A 118 -5.82 -3.45 -5.03
C ASP A 118 -5.79 -2.50 -3.83
N TYR A 119 -4.64 -2.40 -3.14
CA TYR A 119 -4.41 -1.48 -2.03
C TYR A 119 -3.78 -0.15 -2.47
N GLY A 120 -3.65 0.07 -3.79
CA GLY A 120 -2.99 1.24 -4.38
C GLY A 120 -1.47 1.22 -4.20
N ILE A 121 -0.88 0.06 -3.93
CA ILE A 121 0.57 -0.10 -3.75
C ILE A 121 1.18 -0.49 -5.09
N THR A 122 1.90 0.45 -5.70
CA THR A 122 2.49 0.29 -7.03
C THR A 122 3.99 0.00 -6.99
N ASP A 123 4.64 0.29 -5.87
CA ASP A 123 6.08 0.16 -5.70
C ASP A 123 6.39 -0.72 -4.48
N LEU A 124 6.86 -1.94 -4.76
CA LEU A 124 7.24 -2.94 -3.75
C LEU A 124 8.72 -2.89 -3.40
N LYS A 125 9.54 -2.08 -4.11
CA LYS A 125 10.98 -1.99 -3.83
C LYS A 125 11.28 -1.57 -2.38
N PRO A 126 10.55 -0.60 -1.78
CA PRO A 126 10.77 -0.24 -0.37
C PRO A 126 10.47 -1.39 0.60
N PHE A 127 9.55 -2.29 0.24
CA PHE A 127 9.21 -3.45 1.06
C PHE A 127 10.33 -4.50 1.05
N PHE A 128 10.90 -4.82 -0.11
CA PHE A 128 11.98 -5.81 -0.21
C PHE A 128 13.25 -5.42 0.54
N ILE A 129 13.53 -4.13 0.67
CA ILE A 129 14.66 -3.62 1.48
C ILE A 129 14.32 -3.46 2.97
N SER A 130 13.04 -3.57 3.35
CA SER A 130 12.58 -3.31 4.71
C SER A 130 13.03 -4.39 5.70
N SER A 131 13.12 -4.01 6.97
CA SER A 131 13.36 -4.98 8.05
C SER A 131 12.25 -6.01 8.15
N ALA A 132 11.00 -5.64 7.85
CA ALA A 132 9.83 -6.52 7.89
C ALA A 132 9.96 -7.72 6.95
N PHE A 133 10.53 -7.52 5.76
CA PHE A 133 10.80 -8.61 4.80
C PHE A 133 11.91 -9.53 5.31
N LYS A 134 13.01 -8.95 5.81
CA LYS A 134 14.16 -9.72 6.31
C LYS A 134 13.83 -10.52 7.58
N SER A 135 13.03 -9.96 8.48
CA SER A 135 12.61 -10.65 9.71
C SER A 135 11.64 -11.81 9.45
N GLY A 136 11.02 -11.85 8.28
CA GLY A 136 10.05 -12.88 7.90
C GLY A 136 10.65 -14.10 7.19
N ASN A 137 11.98 -14.29 7.20
CA ASN A 137 12.66 -15.37 6.48
C ASN A 137 12.28 -15.43 4.98
N PHE A 138 12.15 -14.26 4.35
CA PHE A 138 11.90 -14.15 2.92
C PHE A 138 13.20 -13.86 2.16
N VAL A 139 13.38 -14.54 1.04
CA VAL A 139 14.49 -14.32 0.11
C VAL A 139 13.91 -13.95 -1.25
N LEU A 140 14.37 -12.83 -1.80
CA LEU A 140 13.97 -12.37 -3.12
C LEU A 140 14.93 -12.96 -4.18
N ASP A 141 14.37 -13.68 -5.15
CA ASP A 141 15.06 -14.09 -6.37
C ASP A 141 14.60 -13.20 -7.53
N GLU A 142 15.43 -12.21 -7.88
CA GLU A 142 15.13 -11.24 -8.94
C GLU A 142 15.17 -11.86 -10.34
N GLU A 143 16.01 -12.88 -10.57
CA GLU A 143 16.13 -13.54 -11.87
C GLU A 143 14.89 -14.36 -12.19
N ARG A 144 14.36 -15.08 -11.19
CA ARG A 144 13.19 -15.93 -11.35
C ARG A 144 11.86 -15.22 -11.05
N ARG A 145 11.90 -13.98 -10.57
CA ARG A 145 10.74 -13.21 -10.09
C ARG A 145 9.91 -13.98 -9.06
N VAL A 146 10.59 -14.65 -8.12
CA VAL A 146 9.95 -15.40 -7.02
C VAL A 146 10.46 -14.92 -5.67
N ILE A 147 9.57 -15.02 -4.68
CA ILE A 147 9.85 -14.77 -3.27
C ILE A 147 9.83 -16.13 -2.60
N ARG A 148 11.00 -16.58 -2.14
CA ARG A 148 11.13 -17.81 -1.38
C ARG A 148 10.90 -17.53 0.10
N HIS A 149 10.11 -18.38 0.74
CA HIS A 149 9.96 -18.41 2.19
C HIS A 149 10.50 -19.73 2.72
N ASP A 150 11.53 -19.63 3.56
CA ASP A 150 12.08 -20.79 4.25
C ASP A 150 11.28 -21.04 5.53
N LEU A 151 10.78 -22.28 5.71
CA LEU A 151 9.86 -22.69 6.78
C LEU A 151 10.55 -23.03 8.10
#